data_AF-A0A9E3WA63-F1
#
_entry.id   AF-A0A9E3WA63-F1
#
_cell.length_a   1.000
_cell.length_b   1.000
_cell.length_c   1.000
_cell.angle_alpha   90.00
_cell.angle_beta   90.00
_cell.angle_gamma   90.00
#
_symmetry.space_group_name_H-M   'P 1'
#
loop_
_entity.id
_entity.type
_entity.pdbx_description
1 polymer ?
#
loop_
_entity_poly.entity_id
_entity_poly.type
_entity_poly.pdbx_seq_one_letter_code
_entity_poly.pdbx_strand_id
1 'polypeptide(L)'
;LFWLDLYLTGAEEGFLPPAPFELIEQDDDGPLPERAYTKAELLPYVAACRQRCQATIEALTDESSQRRCRFSWGECSFLELLIYNLRHVQEHTAQLNLLLGQKGVFSPDYKTQLKDETA
;
A
#
# COMPACT_ATOMS: atom_id res chain seq x y z
N LEU A 1 -4.51 2.57 1.96
CA LEU A 1 -4.44 1.18 2.50
C LEU A 1 -5.20 0.22 1.61
N PHE A 2 -6.45 0.54 1.26
CA PHE A 2 -7.23 -0.15 0.24
C PHE A 2 -6.39 -0.53 -1.00
N TRP A 3 -5.84 0.46 -1.71
CA TRP A 3 -5.03 0.23 -2.91
C TRP A 3 -3.75 -0.56 -2.67
N LEU A 4 -3.08 -0.32 -1.54
CA LEU A 4 -1.92 -1.13 -1.14
C LEU A 4 -2.29 -2.60 -1.08
N ASP A 5 -3.41 -2.94 -0.42
CA ASP A 5 -3.83 -4.32 -0.25
C ASP A 5 -4.33 -4.95 -1.55
N LEU A 6 -5.13 -4.22 -2.32
CA LEU A 6 -5.67 -4.66 -3.59
C LEU A 6 -4.55 -4.92 -4.61
N TYR A 7 -3.55 -4.04 -4.72
CA TYR A 7 -2.45 -4.25 -5.66
C TYR A 7 -1.55 -5.45 -5.31
N LEU A 8 -1.61 -5.97 -4.07
CA LEU A 8 -0.92 -7.22 -3.70
C LEU A 8 -1.62 -8.48 -4.24
N THR A 9 -2.87 -8.40 -4.67
CA THR A 9 -3.58 -9.52 -5.34
C THR A 9 -3.34 -9.51 -6.85
N GLY A 10 -3.17 -8.31 -7.42
CA GLY A 10 -3.04 -8.10 -8.86
C GLY A 10 -4.35 -8.27 -9.64
N ALA A 11 -5.50 -8.23 -8.95
CA ALA A 11 -6.83 -8.23 -9.56
C ALA A 11 -7.88 -7.63 -8.60
N GLU A 12 -8.84 -6.89 -9.13
CA GLU A 12 -9.99 -6.36 -8.35
C GLU A 12 -11.03 -7.44 -8.05
N GLU A 13 -11.12 -8.45 -8.93
CA GLU A 13 -12.14 -9.49 -8.82
C GLU A 13 -12.00 -10.30 -7.53
N GLY A 14 -13.09 -10.33 -6.75
CA GLY A 14 -13.15 -11.02 -5.47
C GLY A 14 -12.40 -10.33 -4.32
N PHE A 15 -11.84 -9.13 -4.54
CA PHE A 15 -11.20 -8.37 -3.48
C PHE A 15 -12.24 -7.76 -2.52
N LEU A 16 -12.02 -7.95 -1.22
CA LEU A 16 -12.74 -7.26 -0.16
C LEU A 16 -11.72 -6.83 0.91
N PRO A 17 -11.70 -5.55 1.31
CA PRO A 17 -10.87 -5.13 2.42
C PRO A 17 -11.44 -5.72 3.73
N PRO A 18 -10.60 -5.88 4.77
CA PRO A 18 -11.06 -6.38 6.06
C PRO A 18 -12.08 -5.41 6.69
N ALA A 19 -13.03 -5.92 7.47
CA ALA A 19 -13.91 -5.05 8.26
C ALA A 19 -13.08 -4.18 9.23
N PRO A 20 -13.46 -2.91 9.49
CA PRO A 20 -14.68 -2.22 9.03
C PRO A 20 -14.49 -1.41 7.75
N PHE A 21 -13.46 -1.69 6.95
CA PHE A 21 -13.19 -0.95 5.72
C PHE A 21 -14.13 -1.42 4.61
N GLU A 22 -14.58 -0.49 3.77
CA GLU A 22 -15.54 -0.74 2.69
C GLU A 22 -14.86 -0.68 1.33
N LEU A 23 -15.60 -1.02 0.25
CA LEU A 23 -15.10 -1.03 -1.13
C LEU A 23 -15.24 0.33 -1.83
N ILE A 24 -15.49 1.39 -1.07
CA ILE A 24 -15.90 2.71 -1.57
C ILE A 24 -14.78 3.39 -2.38
N GLU A 25 -13.51 3.05 -2.13
CA GLU A 25 -12.37 3.60 -2.85
C GLU A 25 -12.21 3.07 -4.29
N GLN A 26 -12.96 2.03 -4.72
CA GLN A 26 -12.97 1.60 -6.12
C GLN A 26 -13.81 2.48 -7.03
N ASP A 27 -14.73 3.25 -6.45
CA ASP A 27 -15.55 4.21 -7.16
C ASP A 27 -14.89 5.59 -7.02
N ASP A 28 -14.37 6.12 -8.13
CA ASP A 28 -13.74 7.45 -8.16
C ASP A 28 -14.72 8.56 -7.73
N ASP A 29 -16.03 8.33 -7.96
CA ASP A 29 -17.13 9.19 -7.53
C ASP A 29 -17.83 8.64 -6.27
N GLY A 30 -17.21 7.66 -5.62
CA GLY A 30 -17.72 6.96 -4.45
C GLY A 30 -17.85 7.87 -3.22
N PRO A 31 -18.70 7.49 -2.25
CA PRO A 31 -18.83 8.25 -1.02
C PRO A 31 -17.52 8.21 -0.23
N LEU A 32 -17.27 9.26 0.56
CA LEU A 32 -16.28 9.17 1.62
C LEU A 32 -16.77 8.22 2.73
N PRO A 33 -15.86 7.61 3.51
CA PRO A 33 -16.25 6.84 4.69
C PRO A 33 -17.16 7.67 5.60
N GLU A 34 -18.20 7.06 6.18
CA GLU A 34 -19.14 7.74 7.10
C GLU A 34 -18.45 8.44 8.27
N ARG A 35 -17.27 7.95 8.66
CA ARG A 35 -16.39 8.54 9.66
C ARG A 35 -14.93 8.29 9.35
N ALA A 36 -14.06 9.10 9.94
CA ALA A 36 -12.64 8.77 9.99
C ALA A 36 -12.41 7.46 10.77
N TYR A 37 -11.61 6.56 10.21
CA TYR A 37 -11.13 5.38 10.90
C TYR A 37 -10.14 5.76 12.00
N THR A 38 -10.23 5.07 13.14
CA THR A 38 -9.35 5.29 14.28
C THR A 38 -7.97 4.68 14.03
N LYS A 39 -6.94 5.16 14.74
CA LYS A 39 -5.61 4.54 14.70
C LYS A 39 -5.64 3.05 15.10
N ALA A 40 -6.51 2.67 16.03
CA ALA A 40 -6.66 1.29 16.47
C ALA A 40 -7.23 0.38 15.37
N GLU A 41 -7.99 0.92 14.42
CA GLU A 41 -8.49 0.20 13.25
C GLU A 41 -7.44 0.16 12.12
N LEU A 42 -6.74 1.28 11.89
CA LEU A 42 -5.78 1.42 10.80
C LEU A 42 -4.48 0.64 11.03
N LEU A 43 -3.94 0.63 12.25
CA LEU A 43 -2.65 -0.01 12.55
C LEU A 43 -2.65 -1.53 12.31
N PRO A 44 -3.68 -2.30 12.72
CA PRO A 44 -3.78 -3.71 12.37
C PRO A 44 -3.84 -3.95 10.86
N TYR A 45 -4.55 -3.09 10.11
CA TYR A 45 -4.64 -3.24 8.66
C TYR A 45 -3.28 -3.00 7.99
N VAL A 46 -2.55 -1.96 8.38
CA VAL A 46 -1.16 -1.72 7.91
C VAL A 46 -0.27 -2.93 8.20
N ALA A 47 -0.37 -3.53 9.39
CA ALA A 47 0.42 -4.69 9.76
C ALA A 47 0.09 -5.91 8.89
N ALA A 48 -1.19 -6.17 8.63
CA ALA A 48 -1.63 -7.23 7.72
C ALA A 48 -1.14 -7.01 6.29
N CYS A 49 -1.25 -5.78 5.75
CA CYS A 49 -0.70 -5.44 4.43
C CYS A 49 0.81 -5.67 4.37
N ARG A 50 1.55 -5.32 5.42
CA ARG A 50 3.00 -5.55 5.50
C ARG A 50 3.34 -7.04 5.44
N GLN A 51 2.65 -7.86 6.23
CA GLN A 51 2.84 -9.32 6.21
C GLN A 51 2.51 -9.91 4.85
N ARG A 52 1.40 -9.48 4.24
CA ARG A 52 1.00 -9.91 2.90
C ARG A 52 2.03 -9.51 1.85
N CYS A 53 2.53 -8.28 1.90
CA CYS A 53 3.58 -7.80 1.00
C CYS A 53 4.85 -8.66 1.10
N GLN A 54 5.30 -8.97 2.31
CA GLN A 54 6.45 -9.86 2.53
C GLN A 54 6.20 -11.24 1.94
N ALA A 55 5.06 -11.87 2.26
CA ALA A 55 4.71 -13.19 1.73
C ALA A 55 4.61 -13.19 0.19
N THR A 56 4.02 -12.15 -0.40
CA THR A 56 3.92 -11.99 -1.87
C THR A 56 5.30 -11.90 -2.52
N ILE A 57 6.22 -11.13 -1.94
CA ILE A 57 7.59 -10.97 -2.47
C ILE A 57 8.38 -12.28 -2.29
N GLU A 58 8.28 -12.93 -1.13
CA GLU A 58 8.98 -14.18 -0.83
C GLU A 58 8.51 -15.35 -1.71
N ALA A 59 7.23 -15.36 -2.08
CA ALA A 59 6.65 -16.38 -2.96
C ALA A 59 6.76 -16.04 -4.46
N LEU A 60 7.35 -14.88 -4.81
CA LEU A 60 7.40 -14.43 -6.19
C LEU A 60 8.33 -15.32 -7.02
N THR A 61 7.78 -15.88 -8.09
CA THR A 61 8.51 -16.65 -9.12
C THR A 61 8.60 -15.84 -10.41
N ASP A 62 9.55 -16.19 -11.28
CA ASP A 62 9.68 -15.58 -12.62
C ASP A 62 8.35 -15.63 -13.39
N GLU A 63 7.66 -16.77 -13.38
CA GLU A 63 6.35 -16.92 -14.02
C GLU A 63 5.30 -15.97 -13.41
N SER A 64 5.13 -16.00 -12.09
CA SER A 64 4.17 -15.13 -11.41
C SER A 64 4.48 -13.65 -11.58
N SER A 65 5.76 -13.29 -11.72
CA SER A 65 6.22 -11.91 -11.90
C SER A 65 5.77 -11.35 -13.26
N GLN A 66 5.69 -12.20 -14.29
CA GLN A 66 5.29 -11.86 -15.65
C GLN A 66 3.78 -11.95 -15.89
N ARG A 67 3.01 -12.50 -14.94
CA ARG A 67 1.55 -12.55 -15.01
C ARG A 67 0.99 -11.15 -15.29
N ARG A 68 0.08 -11.04 -16.26
CA ARG A 68 -0.57 -9.76 -16.61
C ARG A 68 -1.67 -9.42 -15.62
N CYS A 69 -1.63 -8.21 -15.09
CA CYS A 69 -2.63 -7.61 -14.23
C CYS A 69 -3.35 -6.51 -15.00
N ARG A 70 -4.68 -6.56 -15.01
CA ARG A 70 -5.55 -5.61 -15.73
C ARG A 70 -6.40 -4.84 -14.74
N PHE A 71 -6.42 -3.53 -14.88
CA PHE A 71 -7.22 -2.59 -14.12
C PHE A 71 -7.91 -1.62 -15.09
N SER A 72 -8.88 -0.84 -14.60
CA SER A 72 -9.57 0.18 -15.40
C SER A 72 -8.63 1.19 -16.05
N TRP A 73 -7.52 1.50 -15.38
CA TRP A 73 -6.50 2.46 -15.84
C TRP A 73 -5.42 1.86 -16.75
N GLY A 74 -5.35 0.54 -16.93
CA GLY A 74 -4.35 -0.08 -17.82
C GLY A 74 -3.94 -1.51 -17.46
N GLU A 75 -2.84 -1.96 -18.08
CA GLU A 75 -2.30 -3.31 -17.91
C GLU A 75 -0.78 -3.26 -17.65
N CYS A 76 -0.31 -4.07 -16.71
CA CYS A 76 1.12 -4.25 -16.43
C CYS A 76 1.40 -5.70 -15.98
N SER A 77 2.67 -6.08 -15.89
CA SER A 77 3.08 -7.32 -15.24
C SER A 77 2.91 -7.20 -13.72
N PHE A 78 2.76 -8.33 -13.02
CA PHE A 78 2.62 -8.30 -11.57
C PHE A 78 3.83 -7.67 -10.89
N LEU A 79 5.05 -7.89 -11.41
CA LEU A 79 6.25 -7.21 -10.91
C LEU A 79 6.16 -5.68 -11.05
N GLU A 80 5.76 -5.18 -12.22
CA GLU A 80 5.55 -3.74 -12.44
C GLU A 80 4.48 -3.18 -11.51
N LEU A 81 3.42 -3.95 -11.22
CA LEU A 81 2.40 -3.57 -10.26
C LEU A 81 2.95 -3.47 -8.82
N LEU A 82 3.83 -4.38 -8.40
CA LEU A 82 4.47 -4.31 -7.08
C LEU A 82 5.37 -3.05 -6.96
N ILE A 83 6.09 -2.68 -8.03
CA ILE A 83 6.87 -1.44 -8.09
C ILE A 83 5.94 -0.21 -8.06
N TYR A 84 4.82 -0.26 -8.79
CA TYR A 84 3.80 0.79 -8.74
C TYR A 84 3.24 0.95 -7.32
N ASN A 85 2.97 -0.16 -6.63
CA ASN A 85 2.47 -0.18 -5.26
C ASN A 85 3.48 0.42 -4.27
N LEU A 86 4.78 0.16 -4.44
CA LEU A 86 5.84 0.82 -3.67
C LEU A 86 5.77 2.35 -3.82
N ARG A 87 5.63 2.86 -5.05
CA ARG A 87 5.52 4.31 -5.31
C ARG A 87 4.27 4.90 -4.65
N HIS A 88 3.14 4.22 -4.74
CA HIS A 88 1.89 4.61 -4.07
C HIS A 88 2.07 4.74 -2.55
N VAL A 89 2.70 3.75 -1.91
CA VAL A 89 2.99 3.81 -0.46
C VAL A 89 3.93 4.96 -0.12
N GLN A 90 4.99 5.17 -0.91
CA GLN A 90 5.94 6.26 -0.70
C GLN A 90 5.25 7.64 -0.78
N GLU A 91 4.42 7.86 -1.79
CA GLU A 91 3.68 9.11 -1.98
C GLU A 91 2.78 9.43 -0.78
N HIS A 92 1.91 8.50 -0.38
CA HIS A 92 0.99 8.74 0.74
C HIS A 92 1.72 8.81 2.09
N THR A 93 2.83 8.10 2.26
CA THR A 93 3.67 8.24 3.47
C THR A 93 4.29 9.63 3.55
N ALA A 94 4.76 10.19 2.43
CA ALA A 94 5.28 11.55 2.39
C ALA A 94 4.19 12.60 2.69
N GLN A 95 2.98 12.42 2.13
CA GLN A 95 1.82 13.27 2.45
C GLN A 95 1.46 13.21 3.93
N LEU A 96 1.43 12.01 4.54
CA LEU A 96 1.18 11.84 5.96
C LEU A 96 2.25 12.55 6.81
N ASN A 97 3.53 12.37 6.48
CA ASN A 97 4.64 13.02 7.19
C ASN A 97 4.56 14.55 7.10
N LEU A 98 4.17 15.10 5.94
CA LEU A 98 3.92 16.53 5.79
C LEU A 98 2.82 17.02 6.75
N LEU A 99 1.68 16.32 6.80
CA LEU A 99 0.56 16.67 7.68
C LEU A 99 0.93 16.57 9.16
N LEU A 100 1.70 15.55 9.55
CA LEU A 100 2.23 15.41 10.91
C LEU A 100 3.19 16.55 11.26
N GLY A 101 4.11 16.88 10.36
CA GLY A 101 5.04 17.99 10.52
C GLY A 101 4.35 19.34 10.69
N GLN A 102 3.28 19.62 9.93
CA GLN A 102 2.44 20.81 10.10
C GLN A 102 1.77 20.90 11.49
N LYS A 103 1.68 19.79 12.22
CA LYS A 103 1.18 19.73 13.60
C LYS A 103 2.29 19.65 14.65
N GLY A 104 3.54 19.84 14.27
CA GLY A 104 4.70 19.75 15.16
C GLY A 104 5.01 18.32 15.62
N VAL A 105 4.47 17.31 14.93
CA VAL A 105 4.77 15.90 15.22
C VAL A 105 6.02 15.50 14.45
N PHE A 106 7.04 15.05 15.18
CA PHE A 106 8.25 14.50 14.58
C PHE A 106 7.90 13.28 13.72
N SER A 107 8.39 13.29 12.49
CA SER A 107 8.32 12.14 11.58
C SER A 107 9.72 11.54 11.44
N PRO A 108 9.89 10.22 11.64
CA PRO A 108 11.19 9.59 11.52
C PRO A 108 11.72 9.68 10.09
N ASP A 109 13.02 9.94 9.96
CA ASP A 109 13.72 9.91 8.68
C ASP A 109 14.08 8.47 8.28
N TYR A 110 14.35 8.25 7.00
CA TYR A 110 14.87 6.98 6.51
C TYR A 110 16.25 6.74 7.12
N LYS A 111 16.41 5.62 7.85
CA LYS A 111 17.71 5.23 8.39
C LYS A 111 18.60 4.75 7.24
N THR A 112 19.46 5.63 6.75
CA THR A 112 20.62 5.24 5.93
C THR A 112 21.70 4.67 6.84
N GLN A 113 22.47 3.70 6.34
CA GLN A 113 23.72 3.32 7.00
C GLN A 113 24.65 4.54 6.99
N LEU A 114 25.33 4.78 8.11
CA LEU A 114 26.35 5.83 8.14
C LEU A 114 27.50 5.41 7.24
N LYS A 115 28.14 6.39 6.59
CA LYS A 115 29.27 6.14 5.67
C LYS A 115 30.41 5.34 6.31
N ASP A 116 30.52 5.40 7.64
CA ASP A 116 31.56 4.74 8.43
C ASP A 116 31.18 3.30 8.84
N GLU A 117 29.93 2.87 8.61
CA GLU A 117 29.41 1.52 8.93
C GLU A 117 29.43 0.57 7.72
N THR A 118 29.83 1.06 6.54
CA THR A 118 29.90 0.29 5.29
C THR A 118 31.31 -0.20 4.93
N ALA A 119 32.24 -0.24 5.90
CA ALA A 119 33.62 -0.68 5.71
C ALA A 119 33.80 -2.18 5.95
#